data_AF-A0A0F4LB48-F1
#
_entry.id   AF-A0A0F4LB48-F1
#
_cell.length_a   1.000
_cell.length_b   1.000
_cell.length_c   1.000
_cell.angle_alpha   90.00
_cell.angle_beta   90.00
_cell.angle_gamma   90.00
#
_symmetry.space_group_name_H-M   'P 1'
#
loop_
_entity.id
_entity.type
_entity.pdbx_description
1 polymer ?
#
loop_
_entity_poly.entity_id
_entity_poly.type
_entity_poly.pdbx_seq_one_letter_code
_entity_poly.pdbx_strand_id
1 'polypeptide(L)'
;MTKKVVNPKSNSTLASTKTNNDAVSADYLNNKSNSEIDNSAIKSEWNNLEVSYNNHVLTIHSGTVTNPKRIAGNIKGVDTSQITKINLDGKLSINGSALELFSELNNLVTIENLDQLDTTNVTDMSYMFASSRQLANITFSSKFNTSIVTNMSNMFYDCQSLSGLDLANFKTSKVANMQAMFAYCSKLIN
;
A
#
# COMPACT_ATOMS: atom_id res chain seq x y z
N MET A 1 -22.55 -29.61 -71.02
CA MET A 1 -22.33 -30.72 -70.05
C MET A 1 -22.47 -30.09 -68.66
N THR A 2 -23.41 -30.40 -67.77
CA THR A 2 -24.41 -31.47 -67.65
C THR A 2 -25.49 -31.02 -66.65
N LYS A 3 -26.77 -31.23 -67.02
CA LYS A 3 -28.03 -31.47 -66.25
C LYS A 3 -28.08 -31.06 -64.75
N LYS A 4 -28.98 -30.19 -64.28
CA LYS A 4 -30.46 -30.35 -64.07
C LYS A 4 -30.84 -31.61 -63.26
N VAL A 5 -31.23 -31.47 -61.99
CA VAL A 5 -32.32 -32.27 -61.35
C VAL A 5 -32.99 -31.43 -60.24
N VAL A 6 -34.31 -31.54 -60.19
CA VAL A 6 -35.27 -30.95 -59.26
C VAL A 6 -35.87 -32.08 -58.39
N ASN A 7 -36.07 -31.82 -57.08
CA ASN A 7 -37.03 -32.46 -56.12
C ASN A 7 -36.94 -33.97 -55.81
N PRO A 8 -37.72 -34.51 -54.82
CA PRO A 8 -38.44 -33.89 -53.67
C PRO A 8 -38.26 -34.64 -52.32
N LYS A 9 -38.88 -34.07 -51.27
CA LYS A 9 -39.39 -34.65 -50.00
C LYS A 9 -39.23 -36.18 -49.79
N SER A 10 -38.76 -36.53 -48.59
CA SER A 10 -39.36 -37.62 -47.81
C SER A 10 -39.49 -37.19 -46.35
N ASN A 11 -40.74 -37.03 -45.94
CA ASN A 11 -41.17 -36.92 -44.55
C ASN A 11 -41.08 -38.33 -43.95
N SER A 12 -40.31 -38.54 -42.87
CA SER A 12 -40.46 -39.71 -42.02
C SER A 12 -40.47 -39.28 -40.56
N THR A 13 -41.67 -39.06 -40.06
CA THR A 13 -42.01 -39.16 -38.64
C THR A 13 -41.58 -40.52 -38.10
N LEU A 14 -40.76 -40.53 -37.05
CA LEU A 14 -40.77 -41.58 -36.03
C LEU A 14 -40.66 -40.93 -34.65
N ALA A 15 -41.57 -41.36 -33.80
CA ALA A 15 -41.81 -40.83 -32.47
C ALA A 15 -40.74 -41.26 -31.45
N SER A 16 -40.55 -40.37 -30.49
CA SER A 16 -40.27 -40.62 -29.07
C SER A 16 -39.13 -41.55 -28.67
N THR A 17 -38.12 -40.96 -28.02
CA THR A 17 -37.71 -41.41 -26.67
C THR A 17 -37.46 -40.19 -25.79
N LYS A 18 -38.25 -40.06 -24.73
CA LYS A 18 -37.90 -39.24 -23.57
C LYS A 18 -36.69 -39.89 -22.90
N THR A 19 -35.61 -39.14 -22.76
CA THR A 19 -34.66 -39.35 -21.66
C THR A 19 -34.69 -38.10 -20.81
N ASN A 20 -35.31 -38.23 -19.64
CA ASN A 20 -35.07 -37.35 -18.52
C ASN A 20 -33.56 -37.30 -18.29
N ASN A 21 -32.98 -36.12 -18.38
CA ASN A 21 -31.85 -35.73 -17.55
C ASN A 21 -32.16 -34.30 -17.13
N ASP A 22 -32.76 -34.25 -15.95
CA ASP A 22 -32.73 -33.19 -14.97
C ASP A 22 -32.11 -31.88 -15.48
N ALA A 23 -32.99 -30.91 -15.68
CA ALA A 23 -32.61 -29.52 -15.68
C ALA A 23 -31.80 -29.28 -14.39
N VAL A 24 -30.48 -29.22 -14.52
CA VAL A 24 -29.62 -28.61 -13.51
C VAL A 24 -30.21 -27.22 -13.33
N SER A 25 -30.84 -26.99 -12.18
CA SER A 25 -31.57 -25.75 -11.94
C SER A 25 -30.60 -24.60 -12.17
N ALA A 26 -31.11 -23.51 -12.72
CA ALA A 26 -30.35 -22.26 -12.89
C ALA A 26 -29.82 -21.71 -11.55
N ASP A 27 -30.15 -22.33 -10.42
CA ASP A 27 -29.64 -22.02 -9.09
C ASP A 27 -28.21 -22.54 -8.86
N TYR A 28 -27.73 -23.53 -9.62
CA TYR A 28 -26.37 -24.08 -9.46
C TYR A 28 -25.25 -23.18 -10.02
N LEU A 29 -25.58 -22.18 -10.85
CA LEU A 29 -24.60 -21.22 -11.37
C LEU A 29 -24.51 -19.92 -10.55
N ASN A 30 -25.37 -19.74 -9.54
CA ASN A 30 -25.35 -18.56 -8.66
C ASN A 30 -24.54 -18.74 -7.37
N ASN A 31 -23.82 -19.87 -7.21
CA ASN A 31 -22.99 -20.16 -6.03
C ASN A 31 -21.48 -20.08 -6.30
N LYS A 32 -21.05 -19.17 -7.18
CA LYS A 32 -19.70 -18.63 -7.09
C LYS A 32 -19.80 -17.41 -6.19
N SER A 33 -19.47 -17.60 -4.92
CA SER A 33 -19.34 -16.59 -3.89
C SER A 33 -18.86 -15.26 -4.46
N ASN A 34 -19.79 -14.33 -4.71
CA ASN A 34 -19.54 -12.95 -4.35
C ASN A 34 -19.41 -13.00 -2.83
N SER A 35 -18.21 -13.31 -2.34
CA SER A 35 -17.85 -12.86 -1.02
C SER A 35 -18.05 -11.36 -1.10
N GLU A 36 -19.07 -10.85 -0.41
CA GLU A 36 -19.08 -9.46 0.01
C GLU A 36 -17.66 -9.23 0.53
N ILE A 37 -16.84 -8.50 -0.23
CA ILE A 37 -15.59 -7.99 0.32
C ILE A 37 -16.11 -7.15 1.48
N ASP A 38 -15.85 -7.63 2.69
CA ASP A 38 -16.15 -6.89 3.90
C ASP A 38 -15.31 -5.61 3.83
N ASN A 39 -15.89 -4.60 3.18
CA ASN A 39 -15.37 -3.26 3.02
C ASN A 39 -15.50 -2.48 4.33
N SER A 40 -15.80 -3.16 5.45
CA SER A 40 -15.70 -2.52 6.75
C SER A 40 -14.23 -2.23 7.03
N ALA A 41 -13.96 -1.00 7.44
CA ALA A 41 -12.62 -0.61 7.83
C ALA A 41 -12.15 -1.47 9.00
N ILE A 42 -10.98 -2.10 8.87
CA ILE A 42 -10.32 -2.78 9.99
C ILE A 42 -9.87 -1.70 10.96
N LYS A 43 -10.39 -1.74 12.19
CA LYS A 43 -9.89 -0.92 13.30
C LYS A 43 -8.84 -1.71 14.08
N SER A 44 -7.70 -1.10 14.31
CA SER A 44 -6.57 -1.73 15.01
C SER A 44 -5.76 -0.69 15.74
N GLU A 45 -4.61 -1.10 16.26
CA GLU A 45 -3.67 -0.21 16.93
C GLU A 45 -2.26 -0.41 16.38
N TRP A 46 -1.50 0.69 16.36
CA TRP A 46 -0.08 0.72 16.08
C TRP A 46 0.60 1.55 17.17
N ASN A 47 1.52 0.95 17.96
CA ASN A 47 2.14 1.61 19.12
C ASN A 47 1.11 2.28 20.08
N ASN A 48 0.00 1.59 20.39
CA ASN A 48 -1.12 2.09 21.22
C ASN A 48 -1.85 3.31 20.64
N LEU A 49 -1.68 3.58 19.35
CA LEU A 49 -2.42 4.60 18.62
C LEU A 49 -3.46 3.92 17.74
N GLU A 50 -4.70 4.41 17.76
CA GLU A 50 -5.75 3.92 16.88
C GLU A 50 -5.34 4.11 15.41
N VAL A 51 -5.59 3.09 14.60
CA VAL A 51 -5.46 3.14 13.15
C VAL A 51 -6.66 2.48 12.50
N SER A 52 -6.97 2.91 11.28
CA SER A 52 -7.96 2.23 10.44
C SER A 52 -7.35 1.84 9.10
N TYR A 53 -7.74 0.67 8.58
CA TYR A 53 -7.29 0.18 7.29
C TYR A 53 -8.49 -0.21 6.43
N ASN A 54 -8.60 0.40 5.25
CA ASN A 54 -9.66 0.12 4.29
C ASN A 54 -9.14 0.34 2.87
N ASN A 55 -9.48 -0.56 1.94
CA ASN A 55 -9.14 -0.40 0.53
C ASN A 55 -7.68 -0.01 0.28
N HIS A 56 -6.73 -0.71 0.91
CA HIS A 56 -5.28 -0.46 0.78
C HIS A 56 -4.77 0.88 1.35
N VAL A 57 -5.62 1.61 2.08
CA VAL A 57 -5.25 2.87 2.76
C VAL A 57 -5.16 2.61 4.26
N LEU A 58 -4.00 2.89 4.83
CA LEU A 58 -3.82 2.97 6.28
C LEU A 58 -4.02 4.43 6.72
N THR A 59 -4.99 4.68 7.58
CA THR A 59 -5.16 5.97 8.25
C THR A 59 -4.59 5.90 9.66
N ILE A 60 -3.66 6.81 9.97
CA ILE A 60 -3.06 6.96 11.30
C ILE A 60 -3.65 8.21 11.93
N HIS A 61 -4.23 8.03 13.12
CA HIS A 61 -4.91 9.10 13.82
C HIS A 61 -3.95 10.02 14.57
N SER A 62 -4.43 11.19 15.01
CA SER A 62 -3.62 12.10 15.81
C SER A 62 -3.14 11.45 17.11
N GLY A 63 -1.89 11.67 17.48
CA GLY A 63 -1.34 11.12 18.71
C GLY A 63 0.13 11.43 18.93
N THR A 64 0.71 10.85 19.98
CA THR A 64 2.13 10.93 20.27
C THR A 64 2.68 9.54 20.51
N VAL A 65 3.77 9.20 19.84
CA VAL A 65 4.45 7.91 19.98
C VAL A 65 5.93 8.14 20.24
N THR A 66 6.49 7.40 21.21
CA THR A 66 7.91 7.48 21.57
C THR A 66 8.61 6.21 21.12
N ASN A 67 9.70 6.34 20.35
CA ASN A 67 10.45 5.20 19.77
C ASN A 67 9.53 4.14 19.12
N PRO A 68 8.65 4.52 18.17
CA PRO A 68 7.74 3.59 17.53
C PRO A 68 8.44 2.39 16.89
N LYS A 69 7.78 1.23 16.93
CA LYS A 69 8.05 0.15 15.96
C LYS A 69 7.63 0.59 14.56
N ARG A 70 8.31 0.09 13.52
CA ARG A 70 7.91 0.26 12.12
C ARG A 70 6.47 -0.19 11.88
N ILE A 71 5.79 0.40 10.90
CA ILE A 71 4.40 0.02 10.55
C ILE A 71 4.33 -1.41 10.02
N ALA A 72 5.23 -1.78 9.09
CA ALA A 72 5.23 -3.10 8.46
C ALA A 72 5.26 -4.22 9.51
N GLY A 73 4.29 -5.14 9.44
CA GLY A 73 4.15 -6.28 10.34
C GLY A 73 3.70 -5.96 11.78
N ASN A 74 3.41 -4.71 12.12
CA ASN A 74 3.09 -4.30 13.50
C ASN A 74 1.66 -3.73 13.66
N ILE A 75 0.73 -4.13 12.78
CA ILE A 75 -0.69 -3.78 12.88
C ILE A 75 -1.51 -5.08 12.82
N LYS A 76 -2.21 -5.39 13.92
CA LYS A 76 -2.98 -6.63 14.01
C LYS A 76 -4.14 -6.61 13.00
N GLY A 77 -4.28 -7.71 12.25
CA GLY A 77 -5.37 -7.89 11.29
C GLY A 77 -5.16 -7.16 9.96
N VAL A 78 -4.05 -6.45 9.76
CA VAL A 78 -3.74 -5.74 8.52
C VAL A 78 -2.57 -6.44 7.83
N ASP A 79 -2.77 -6.91 6.60
CA ASP A 79 -1.66 -7.26 5.72
C ASP A 79 -0.98 -5.97 5.25
N THR A 80 0.05 -5.54 5.97
CA THR A 80 0.75 -4.29 5.68
C THR A 80 1.47 -4.30 4.33
N SER A 81 1.67 -5.46 3.70
CA SER A 81 2.23 -5.54 2.34
C SER A 81 1.25 -5.00 1.30
N GLN A 82 -0.05 -4.95 1.61
CA GLN A 82 -1.11 -4.45 0.74
C GLN A 82 -1.32 -2.93 0.86
N ILE A 83 -0.62 -2.24 1.77
CA ILE A 83 -0.74 -0.79 1.93
C ILE A 83 -0.15 -0.10 0.69
N THR A 84 -0.99 0.68 0.00
CA THR A 84 -0.58 1.51 -1.14
C THR A 84 -0.52 3.00 -0.79
N LYS A 85 -1.20 3.39 0.29
CA LYS A 85 -1.25 4.77 0.76
C LYS A 85 -1.31 4.82 2.28
N ILE A 86 -0.59 5.77 2.86
CA ILE A 86 -0.80 6.20 4.24
C ILE A 86 -1.47 7.57 4.24
N ASN A 87 -2.44 7.76 5.11
CA ASN A 87 -3.09 9.04 5.39
C ASN A 87 -2.89 9.41 6.87
N LEU A 88 -2.32 10.59 7.14
CA LEU A 88 -2.29 11.16 8.49
C LEU A 88 -3.49 12.10 8.65
N ASP A 89 -4.54 11.68 9.35
CA ASP A 89 -5.76 12.50 9.47
C ASP A 89 -5.73 13.50 10.63
N GLY A 90 -4.63 13.50 11.39
CA GLY A 90 -4.35 14.50 12.41
C GLY A 90 -2.88 14.46 12.85
N LYS A 91 -2.51 15.40 13.72
CA LYS A 91 -1.12 15.59 14.16
C LYS A 91 -0.56 14.31 14.81
N LEU A 92 0.47 13.73 14.20
CA LEU A 92 1.23 12.58 14.70
C LEU A 92 2.61 13.05 15.18
N SER A 93 2.85 13.04 16.49
CA SER A 93 4.12 13.46 17.07
C SER A 93 5.01 12.25 17.37
N ILE A 94 6.24 12.25 16.85
CA ILE A 94 7.22 11.20 17.12
C ILE A 94 8.32 11.76 18.03
N ASN A 95 8.55 11.08 19.16
CA ASN A 95 9.61 11.41 20.10
C ASN A 95 10.72 10.36 20.06
N GLY A 96 11.98 10.80 20.10
CA GLY A 96 13.14 9.90 20.12
C GLY A 96 13.46 9.36 18.73
N SER A 97 13.55 8.04 18.59
CA SER A 97 13.89 7.40 17.31
C SER A 97 12.67 7.23 16.41
N ALA A 98 12.79 7.61 15.15
CA ALA A 98 11.88 7.26 14.05
C ALA A 98 12.48 6.14 13.16
N LEU A 99 13.39 5.34 13.72
CA LEU A 99 14.01 4.19 13.06
C LEU A 99 12.94 3.33 12.37
N GLU A 100 13.13 3.09 11.07
CA GLU A 100 12.30 2.18 10.27
C GLU A 100 10.82 2.58 10.13
N LEU A 101 10.39 3.77 10.57
CA LEU A 101 8.97 4.13 10.76
C LEU A 101 8.02 3.67 9.63
N PHE A 102 8.36 4.00 8.39
CA PHE A 102 7.63 3.69 7.15
C PHE A 102 8.41 2.73 6.24
N SER A 103 9.30 1.92 6.80
CA SER A 103 10.11 0.94 6.06
C SER A 103 9.32 -0.31 5.68
N GLU A 104 9.82 -1.04 4.69
CA GLU A 104 9.35 -2.36 4.22
C GLU A 104 7.90 -2.37 3.68
N LEU A 105 7.30 -1.20 3.45
CA LEU A 105 5.99 -1.08 2.82
C LEU A 105 6.14 -1.15 1.30
N ASN A 106 6.44 -2.35 0.79
CA ASN A 106 6.84 -2.57 -0.61
C ASN A 106 5.87 -1.99 -1.64
N ASN A 107 4.56 -1.94 -1.36
CA ASN A 107 3.53 -1.41 -2.27
C ASN A 107 3.11 0.04 -1.97
N LEU A 108 3.70 0.70 -0.96
CA LEU A 108 3.37 2.09 -0.63
C LEU A 108 3.78 3.02 -1.76
N VAL A 109 2.83 3.78 -2.30
CA VAL A 109 3.05 4.73 -3.40
C VAL A 109 3.24 6.16 -2.90
N THR A 110 2.51 6.54 -1.85
CA THR A 110 2.46 7.91 -1.32
C THR A 110 2.06 7.96 0.14
N ILE A 111 2.43 9.06 0.82
CA ILE A 111 1.94 9.42 2.16
C ILE A 111 1.24 10.78 2.05
N GLU A 112 -0.07 10.78 2.28
CA GLU A 112 -0.88 12.00 2.30
C GLU A 112 -0.83 12.67 3.67
N ASN A 113 -0.91 14.01 3.67
CA ASN A 113 -0.89 14.84 4.88
C ASN A 113 0.38 14.64 5.74
N LEU A 114 1.53 14.43 5.10
CA LEU A 114 2.81 14.27 5.79
C LEU A 114 3.20 15.52 6.62
N ASP A 115 2.60 16.68 6.36
CA ASP A 115 2.77 17.88 7.17
C ASP A 115 2.14 17.78 8.58
N GLN A 116 1.35 16.74 8.84
CA GLN A 116 0.86 16.37 10.17
C GLN A 116 1.89 15.59 11.00
N LEU A 117 2.97 15.10 10.37
CA LEU A 117 4.05 14.41 11.07
C LEU A 117 4.97 15.43 11.76
N ASP A 118 4.88 15.50 13.08
CA ASP A 118 5.76 16.32 13.90
C ASP A 118 7.01 15.53 14.30
N THR A 119 8.14 15.90 13.68
CA THR A 119 9.46 15.29 13.92
C THR A 119 10.38 16.16 14.78
N THR A 120 9.84 17.19 15.46
CA THR A 120 10.65 18.15 16.23
C THR A 120 11.53 17.52 17.31
N ASN A 121 11.10 16.38 17.86
CA ASN A 121 11.80 15.63 18.89
C ASN A 121 12.47 14.36 18.37
N VAL A 122 12.61 14.19 17.05
CA VAL A 122 13.22 13.01 16.44
C VAL A 122 14.74 13.16 16.38
N THR A 123 15.47 12.19 16.91
CA THR A 123 16.94 12.17 16.94
C THR A 123 17.55 11.18 15.95
N ASP A 124 16.81 10.16 15.52
CA ASP A 124 17.24 9.14 14.58
C ASP A 124 16.16 8.90 13.50
N MET A 125 16.52 9.04 12.23
CA MET A 125 15.67 8.78 11.06
C MET A 125 16.26 7.68 10.17
N SER A 126 17.13 6.83 10.72
CA SER A 126 17.71 5.74 9.94
C SER A 126 16.64 4.78 9.45
N TYR A 127 16.80 4.31 8.21
CA TYR A 127 15.86 3.42 7.54
C TYR A 127 14.39 3.90 7.45
N MET A 128 14.08 5.17 7.74
CA MET A 128 12.69 5.64 7.93
C MET A 128 11.74 5.28 6.77
N PHE A 129 12.23 5.28 5.52
CA PHE A 129 11.49 4.89 4.33
C PHE A 129 12.10 3.68 3.60
N ALA A 130 13.08 3.00 4.19
CA ALA A 130 13.86 1.98 3.52
C ALA A 130 13.00 0.81 2.99
N SER A 131 13.34 0.29 1.82
CA SER A 131 12.68 -0.84 1.16
C SER A 131 11.19 -0.61 0.82
N SER A 132 10.70 0.63 0.83
CA SER A 132 9.38 1.00 0.32
C SER A 132 9.46 1.21 -1.20
N ARG A 133 9.67 0.10 -1.93
CA ARG A 133 10.11 0.10 -3.34
C ARG A 133 9.19 0.82 -4.33
N GLN A 134 7.88 0.87 -4.06
CA GLN A 134 6.89 1.57 -4.88
C GLN A 134 6.70 3.05 -4.50
N LEU A 135 7.40 3.56 -3.48
CA LEU A 135 7.27 4.94 -3.02
C LEU A 135 7.79 5.86 -4.12
N ALA A 136 6.86 6.52 -4.82
CA ALA A 136 7.16 7.35 -5.97
C ALA A 136 7.03 8.84 -5.65
N ASN A 137 6.10 9.20 -4.74
CA ASN A 137 5.79 10.57 -4.39
C ASN A 137 5.87 10.77 -2.88
N ILE A 138 6.76 11.66 -2.44
CA ILE A 138 6.84 12.12 -1.06
C ILE A 138 7.27 13.59 -1.04
N THR A 139 6.56 14.41 -0.29
CA THR A 139 6.80 15.85 -0.21
C THR A 139 7.01 16.26 1.23
N PHE A 140 8.13 16.92 1.50
CA PHE A 140 8.47 17.41 2.83
C PHE A 140 8.13 18.89 2.98
N SER A 141 7.24 19.22 3.92
CA SER A 141 6.96 20.61 4.27
C SER A 141 8.01 21.17 5.25
N SER A 142 7.97 22.47 5.51
CA SER A 142 8.81 23.12 6.53
C SER A 142 8.57 22.62 7.96
N LYS A 143 7.47 21.88 8.20
CA LYS A 143 7.19 21.23 9.49
C LYS A 143 8.01 19.96 9.70
N PHE A 144 8.54 19.36 8.62
CA PHE A 144 9.42 18.19 8.71
C PHE A 144 10.80 18.62 9.24
N ASN A 145 10.94 18.58 10.57
CA ASN A 145 12.10 19.12 11.28
C ASN A 145 13.18 18.05 11.45
N THR A 146 14.38 18.35 10.94
CA THR A 146 15.57 17.49 11.03
C THR A 146 16.71 18.13 11.86
N SER A 147 16.46 19.27 12.51
CA SER A 147 17.47 20.12 13.16
C SER A 147 18.24 19.50 14.33
N ILE A 148 17.73 18.40 14.89
CA ILE A 148 18.35 17.67 16.00
C ILE A 148 18.66 16.21 15.65
N VAL A 149 18.43 15.80 14.40
CA VAL A 149 18.69 14.44 13.94
C VAL A 149 20.19 14.21 13.84
N THR A 150 20.66 13.09 14.37
CA THR A 150 22.07 12.69 14.34
C THR A 150 22.34 11.52 13.39
N ASN A 151 21.31 10.77 13.00
CA ASN A 151 21.43 9.63 12.10
C ASN A 151 20.33 9.64 11.03
N MET A 152 20.74 9.61 9.76
CA MET A 152 19.87 9.47 8.57
C MET A 152 20.35 8.33 7.65
N SER A 153 21.17 7.41 8.19
CA SER A 153 21.68 6.28 7.41
C SER A 153 20.54 5.46 6.81
N ASN A 154 20.68 5.09 5.55
CA ASN A 154 19.73 4.26 4.82
C ASN A 154 18.28 4.82 4.76
N MET A 155 18.04 6.10 5.04
CA MET A 155 16.69 6.67 5.17
C MET A 155 15.78 6.37 3.97
N PHE A 156 16.32 6.37 2.75
CA PHE A 156 15.63 6.01 1.51
C PHE A 156 16.25 4.79 0.81
N TYR A 157 16.98 3.94 1.54
CA TYR A 157 17.62 2.75 0.97
C TYR A 157 16.61 1.87 0.21
N ASP A 158 16.93 1.45 -1.01
CA ASP A 158 16.09 0.59 -1.86
C ASP A 158 14.69 1.18 -2.18
N CYS A 159 14.54 2.52 -2.20
CA CYS A 159 13.35 3.20 -2.73
C CYS A 159 13.40 3.28 -4.26
N GLN A 160 13.23 2.15 -4.93
CA GLN A 160 13.48 2.01 -6.38
C GLN A 160 12.60 2.89 -7.27
N SER A 161 11.37 3.21 -6.85
CA SER A 161 10.43 4.04 -7.62
C SER A 161 10.54 5.54 -7.37
N LEU A 162 11.33 5.94 -6.37
CA LEU A 162 11.50 7.34 -6.01
C LEU A 162 12.26 8.08 -7.10
N SER A 163 11.61 9.07 -7.72
CA SER A 163 12.15 9.75 -8.91
C SER A 163 12.67 11.16 -8.64
N GLY A 164 12.23 11.82 -7.57
CA GLY A 164 12.72 13.13 -7.17
C GLY A 164 12.46 13.38 -5.69
N LEU A 165 13.27 14.25 -5.09
CA LEU A 165 13.17 14.64 -3.69
C LEU A 165 13.57 16.11 -3.54
N ASP A 166 12.68 16.92 -2.97
CA ASP A 166 13.05 18.24 -2.45
C ASP A 166 13.49 18.11 -0.99
N LEU A 167 14.78 18.35 -0.75
CA LEU A 167 15.40 18.30 0.58
C LEU A 167 15.80 19.69 1.08
N ALA A 168 15.32 20.79 0.48
CA ALA A 168 15.73 22.14 0.84
C ALA A 168 15.51 22.49 2.32
N ASN A 169 14.52 21.84 2.97
CA ASN A 169 14.22 22.04 4.39
C ASN A 169 15.05 21.14 5.34
N PHE A 170 15.85 20.22 4.82
CA PHE A 170 16.65 19.32 5.65
C PHE A 170 17.83 20.07 6.28
N LYS A 171 17.89 20.06 7.61
CA LYS A 171 18.98 20.60 8.42
C LYS A 171 19.91 19.47 8.80
N THR A 172 21.07 19.42 8.16
CA THR A 172 22.00 18.29 8.25
C THR A 172 23.22 18.57 9.12
N SER A 173 23.29 19.77 9.73
CA SER A 173 24.46 20.23 10.50
C SER A 173 24.80 19.40 11.74
N LYS A 174 23.86 18.59 12.25
CA LYS A 174 24.07 17.69 13.39
C LYS A 174 24.13 16.21 13.01
N VAL A 175 23.93 15.88 11.74
CA VAL A 175 23.89 14.49 11.29
C VAL A 175 25.31 13.94 11.22
N ALA A 176 25.58 12.90 12.00
CA ALA A 176 26.86 12.20 12.04
C ALA A 176 26.93 11.04 11.05
N ASN A 177 25.77 10.49 10.64
CA ASN A 177 25.72 9.35 9.73
C ASN A 177 24.62 9.52 8.65
N MET A 178 25.03 9.47 7.38
CA MET A 178 24.16 9.46 6.18
C MET A 178 24.52 8.29 5.23
N GLN A 179 25.18 7.25 5.75
CA GLN A 179 25.61 6.10 4.95
C GLN A 179 24.44 5.53 4.16
N ALA A 180 24.66 5.29 2.87
CA ALA A 180 23.73 4.61 1.98
C ALA A 180 22.30 5.20 1.97
N MET A 181 22.14 6.49 2.30
CA MET A 181 20.85 7.16 2.40
C MET A 181 19.98 7.01 1.15
N PHE A 182 20.59 6.99 -0.03
CA PHE A 182 19.93 6.81 -1.34
C PHE A 182 20.44 5.58 -2.11
N ALA A 183 21.10 4.64 -1.44
CA ALA A 183 21.60 3.45 -2.13
C ALA A 183 20.42 2.65 -2.71
N TYR A 184 20.60 2.13 -3.93
CA TYR A 184 19.58 1.39 -4.68
C TYR A 184 18.30 2.16 -5.05
N CYS A 185 18.28 3.50 -4.94
CA CYS A 185 17.23 4.36 -5.52
C CYS A 185 17.38 4.49 -7.04
N SER A 186 17.06 3.44 -7.79
CA SER A 186 17.38 3.36 -9.23
C SER A 186 16.76 4.42 -10.14
N LYS A 187 15.66 5.06 -9.71
CA LYS A 187 14.96 6.10 -10.48
C LYS A 187 15.24 7.53 -10.00
N LEU A 188 15.99 7.71 -8.91
CA LEU A 188 16.24 9.03 -8.34
C LEU A 188 17.16 9.79 -9.29
N ILE A 189 16.62 10.83 -9.92
CA ILE A 189 17.37 11.74 -10.78
C ILE A 189 17.67 13.03 -10.02
N ASN A 190 18.84 13.61 -10.27
CA ASN A 190 19.25 14.92 -9.75
C ASN A 190 18.65 16.06 -10.57
#